data_AF-A0A9W8MGE0-F1
#
_entry.id   AF-A0A9W8MGE0-F1
#
_cell.length_a   1.000
_cell.length_b   1.000
_cell.length_c   1.000
_cell.angle_alpha   90.00
_cell.angle_beta   90.00
_cell.angle_gamma   90.00
#
_symmetry.space_group_name_H-M   'P 1'
#
loop_
_entity.id
_entity.type
_entity.pdbx_description
1 polymer ?
#
loop_
_entity_poly.entity_id
_entity_poly.type
_entity_poly.pdbx_seq_one_letter_code
_entity_poly.pdbx_strand_id
1 'polypeptide(L)'
;MFQRQGFSPEDMIGLIACGHTIGGVRSSDHPDIVPPGTDPEVPNFELFDSTPRQFDSAVVTEFLEGKSVNALVTTPNVTLQADRRIFESDGGATMRRLADPQVFNSTCGSLLERMLDLVPAGVSLEEVSLLTVKASDALLTIERGQLVFKVALRLLQPIGTSVNSKRVVTLLWCDRYGSAKGCDGHAKSSLPASKAADQPDVSPVTMRMGYYFAHYRFVVPINPDESISQFWFTVDEADGTTPTTYDNNGNAYPVDQDNVLYVAEKGSVSLSGTTSTSRAFHLVSAVRSSVSPSQVYMSVFDSAMPKYEAPLNQDITMSLNTSIPAAAGYVFYSGHIEDFGAQLTVDMHATIDGTTYTADYMQTYSLDTTIPYTPPTTVTQVDVSPPGSQKNSAALSLSRNFIIMDIGLGLLALYLGLLVL
;
A
#
# COMPACT_ATOMS: atom_id res chain seq x y z
N MET A 1 8.49 -29.85 -11.24
CA MET A 1 8.16 -28.42 -11.10
C MET A 1 9.38 -27.63 -10.67
N PHE A 2 9.95 -27.86 -9.48
CA PHE A 2 11.14 -27.20 -8.94
C PHE A 2 12.34 -27.11 -9.89
N GLN A 3 12.67 -28.19 -10.60
CA GLN A 3 13.75 -28.16 -11.61
C GLN A 3 13.53 -27.13 -12.73
N ARG A 4 12.28 -26.88 -13.13
CA ARG A 4 11.96 -25.84 -14.14
C ARG A 4 12.15 -24.42 -13.60
N GLN A 5 12.21 -24.29 -12.28
CA GLN A 5 12.49 -23.05 -11.56
C GLN A 5 13.97 -22.96 -11.16
N GLY A 6 14.83 -23.88 -11.61
CA GLY A 6 16.26 -23.88 -11.30
C GLY A 6 16.64 -24.46 -9.93
N PHE A 7 15.71 -25.14 -9.26
CA PHE A 7 15.96 -25.76 -7.96
C PHE A 7 16.30 -27.25 -8.11
N SER A 8 17.38 -27.68 -7.44
CA SER A 8 17.79 -29.07 -7.32
C SER A 8 16.80 -29.89 -6.46
N PRO A 9 16.88 -31.23 -6.45
CA PRO A 9 16.09 -32.05 -5.53
C PRO A 9 16.33 -31.71 -4.05
N GLU A 10 17.58 -31.37 -3.69
CA GLU A 10 17.94 -30.93 -2.34
C GLU A 10 17.34 -29.56 -2.01
N ASP A 11 17.39 -28.61 -2.97
CA ASP A 11 16.72 -27.32 -2.82
C ASP A 11 15.20 -27.48 -2.64
N MET A 12 14.57 -28.44 -3.33
CA MET A 12 13.15 -28.75 -3.17
C MET A 12 12.84 -29.20 -1.73
N ILE A 13 13.64 -30.11 -1.16
CA ILE A 13 13.46 -30.54 0.24
C ILE A 13 13.59 -29.35 1.18
N GLY A 14 14.64 -28.55 0.99
CA GLY A 14 14.87 -27.34 1.77
C GLY A 14 13.72 -26.35 1.67
N LEU A 15 13.27 -26.00 0.47
CA LEU A 15 12.17 -25.04 0.25
C LEU A 15 10.88 -25.48 0.94
N ILE A 16 10.52 -26.77 0.85
CA ILE A 16 9.33 -27.29 1.53
C ILE A 16 9.51 -27.22 3.05
N ALA A 17 10.64 -27.67 3.60
CA ALA A 17 10.89 -27.58 5.04
C ALA A 17 10.89 -26.12 5.55
N CYS A 18 11.51 -25.20 4.80
CA CYS A 18 11.56 -23.78 5.14
C CYS A 18 10.18 -23.12 5.07
N GLY A 19 9.34 -23.47 4.09
CA GLY A 19 8.00 -22.92 3.96
C GLY A 19 7.02 -23.51 4.98
N HIS A 20 7.11 -24.80 5.26
CA HIS A 20 6.19 -25.53 6.13
C HIS A 20 6.63 -25.57 7.60
N THR A 21 7.57 -24.73 8.06
CA THR A 21 7.72 -24.49 9.51
C THR A 21 6.67 -23.49 10.04
N ILE A 22 5.95 -22.80 9.14
CA ILE A 22 4.89 -21.84 9.53
C ILE A 22 3.55 -22.30 8.96
N GLY A 23 2.50 -22.22 9.78
CA GLY A 23 1.12 -22.42 9.34
C GLY A 23 0.69 -23.89 9.30
N GLY A 24 -0.08 -24.24 8.26
CA GLY A 24 -0.79 -25.52 8.16
C GLY A 24 -1.75 -25.60 6.98
N VAL A 25 -2.52 -26.70 6.93
CA VAL A 25 -3.49 -27.01 5.87
C VAL A 25 -4.92 -26.78 6.37
N ARG A 26 -5.76 -26.14 5.55
CA ARG A 26 -7.19 -25.89 5.83
C ARG A 26 -8.08 -26.91 5.14
N SER A 27 -9.09 -27.39 5.86
CA SER A 27 -10.13 -28.28 5.33
C SER A 27 -11.02 -27.66 4.24
N SER A 28 -11.19 -26.34 4.24
CA SER A 28 -11.96 -25.64 3.20
C SER A 28 -11.31 -25.73 1.82
N ASP A 29 -9.98 -25.77 1.77
CA ASP A 29 -9.19 -25.79 0.54
C ASP A 29 -8.76 -27.23 0.17
N HIS A 30 -8.51 -28.06 1.20
CA HIS A 30 -7.98 -29.41 1.06
C HIS A 30 -8.72 -30.43 1.95
N PRO A 31 -10.03 -30.67 1.70
CA PRO A 31 -10.86 -31.54 2.54
C PRO A 31 -10.41 -33.01 2.55
N ASP A 32 -9.70 -33.46 1.50
CA ASP A 32 -9.16 -34.82 1.40
C ASP A 32 -7.90 -35.03 2.26
N ILE A 33 -7.25 -33.94 2.69
CA ILE A 33 -6.04 -33.97 3.54
C ILE A 33 -6.45 -33.69 4.99
N VAL A 34 -7.22 -32.62 5.19
CA VAL A 34 -7.77 -32.22 6.49
C VAL A 34 -9.29 -32.30 6.39
N PRO A 35 -9.92 -33.35 6.95
CA PRO A 35 -11.36 -33.48 6.90
C PRO A 35 -12.06 -32.31 7.60
N PRO A 36 -13.22 -31.85 7.08
CA PRO A 36 -14.06 -30.88 7.76
C PRO A 36 -14.45 -31.35 9.17
N GLY A 37 -14.60 -30.39 10.09
CA GLY A 37 -15.09 -30.66 11.43
C GLY A 37 -16.60 -30.97 11.47
N THR A 38 -17.16 -31.04 12.68
CA THR A 38 -18.61 -31.23 12.86
C THR A 38 -19.44 -30.04 12.39
N ASP A 39 -18.83 -28.86 12.35
CA ASP A 39 -19.41 -27.65 11.77
C ASP A 39 -18.69 -27.34 10.45
N PRO A 40 -19.34 -27.52 9.28
CA PRO A 40 -18.72 -27.27 7.97
C PRO A 40 -18.44 -25.78 7.70
N GLU A 41 -19.03 -24.87 8.47
CA GLU A 41 -18.82 -23.41 8.38
C GLU A 41 -17.58 -22.93 9.18
N VAL A 42 -16.89 -23.86 9.86
CA VAL A 42 -15.65 -23.59 10.58
C VAL A 42 -14.56 -24.51 10.02
N PRO A 43 -13.64 -23.98 9.20
CA PRO A 43 -12.55 -24.78 8.66
C PRO A 43 -11.69 -25.36 9.78
N ASN A 44 -11.55 -26.68 9.80
CA ASN A 44 -10.50 -27.35 10.57
C ASN A 44 -9.12 -27.01 9.97
N PHE A 45 -8.11 -26.89 10.83
CA PHE A 45 -6.74 -26.49 10.47
C PHE A 45 -5.74 -27.42 11.14
N GLU A 46 -4.95 -28.13 10.33
CA GLU A 46 -3.87 -29.00 10.82
C GLU A 46 -2.52 -28.36 10.53
N LEU A 47 -1.70 -28.24 11.57
CA LEU A 47 -0.43 -27.53 11.55
C LEU A 47 0.66 -28.37 10.89
N PHE A 48 1.66 -27.70 10.33
CA PHE A 48 2.83 -28.39 9.79
C PHE A 48 3.83 -28.85 10.87
N ASP A 49 3.90 -28.16 12.00
CA ASP A 49 4.70 -28.54 13.17
C ASP A 49 4.05 -28.04 14.49
N SER A 50 4.70 -28.28 15.62
CA SER A 50 4.22 -27.85 16.94
C SER A 50 4.45 -26.36 17.25
N THR A 51 5.20 -25.64 16.43
CA THR A 51 5.58 -24.22 16.63
C THR A 51 5.18 -23.36 15.42
N PRO A 52 3.92 -23.38 14.96
CA PRO A 52 3.49 -22.88 13.64
C PRO A 52 3.58 -21.35 13.43
N ARG A 53 4.08 -20.61 14.42
CA ARG A 53 4.29 -19.15 14.42
C ARG A 53 5.75 -18.78 14.59
N GLN A 54 6.64 -19.75 14.67
CA GLN A 54 8.08 -19.56 14.79
C GLN A 54 8.73 -20.06 13.51
N PHE A 55 9.77 -19.34 13.07
CA PHE A 55 10.58 -19.81 11.95
C PHE A 55 11.75 -20.61 12.53
N ASP A 56 11.57 -21.92 12.68
CA ASP A 56 12.54 -22.81 13.33
C ASP A 56 12.61 -24.18 12.62
N SER A 57 13.30 -25.15 13.22
CA SER A 57 13.53 -26.47 12.59
C SER A 57 12.56 -27.56 13.09
N ALA A 58 11.46 -27.20 13.75
CA ALA A 58 10.52 -28.16 14.34
C ALA A 58 9.92 -29.11 13.30
N VAL A 59 9.49 -28.60 12.14
CA VAL A 59 9.03 -29.45 11.02
C VAL A 59 10.04 -30.53 10.61
N VAL A 60 11.35 -30.25 10.78
CA VAL A 60 12.43 -31.18 10.44
C VAL A 60 12.68 -32.17 11.58
N THR A 61 12.85 -31.67 12.81
CA THR A 61 13.18 -32.53 13.96
C THR A 61 12.03 -33.46 14.30
N GLU A 62 10.78 -33.00 14.27
CA GLU A 62 9.60 -33.83 14.50
C GLU A 62 9.43 -34.91 13.42
N PHE A 63 9.75 -34.58 12.16
CA PHE A 63 9.74 -35.56 11.07
C PHE A 63 10.77 -36.67 11.31
N LEU A 64 12.02 -36.31 11.64
CA LEU A 64 13.09 -37.27 11.90
C LEU A 64 12.85 -38.12 13.15
N GLU A 65 12.16 -37.58 14.15
CA GLU A 65 11.77 -38.29 15.36
C GLU A 65 10.53 -39.19 15.18
N GLY A 66 9.86 -39.13 14.03
CA GLY A 66 8.62 -39.85 13.79
C GLY A 66 7.43 -39.32 14.59
N LYS A 67 7.46 -38.04 14.97
CA LYS A 67 6.43 -37.34 15.76
C LYS A 67 5.73 -36.21 15.01
N SER A 68 6.01 -36.04 13.72
CA SER A 68 5.44 -34.97 12.90
C SER A 68 3.92 -34.91 13.02
N VAL A 69 3.40 -33.71 13.26
CA VAL A 69 1.96 -33.40 13.20
C VAL A 69 1.50 -32.97 11.80
N ASN A 70 2.44 -32.84 10.86
CA ASN A 70 2.18 -32.39 9.50
C ASN A 70 1.20 -33.32 8.77
N ALA A 71 0.04 -32.80 8.40
CA ALA A 71 -0.99 -33.55 7.66
C ALA A 71 -0.48 -34.12 6.32
N LEU A 72 0.48 -33.45 5.67
CA LEU A 72 1.14 -33.89 4.43
C LEU A 72 2.20 -34.98 4.67
N VAL A 73 2.45 -35.34 5.93
CA VAL A 73 3.26 -36.49 6.34
C VAL A 73 2.37 -37.61 6.85
N THR A 74 1.36 -37.27 7.65
CA THR A 74 0.60 -38.24 8.47
C THR A 74 -0.73 -38.68 7.87
N THR A 75 -1.27 -38.00 6.84
CA THR A 75 -2.59 -38.33 6.28
C THR A 75 -2.71 -39.81 5.91
N PRO A 76 -3.84 -40.49 6.20
CA PRO A 76 -4.00 -41.91 5.88
C PRO A 76 -3.89 -42.23 4.39
N ASN A 77 -4.26 -41.27 3.53
CA ASN A 77 -4.13 -41.43 2.09
C ASN A 77 -2.67 -41.21 1.66
N VAL A 78 -1.93 -42.29 1.49
CA VAL A 78 -0.50 -42.25 1.13
C VAL A 78 -0.20 -41.51 -0.18
N THR A 79 -1.19 -41.38 -1.08
CA THR A 79 -1.03 -40.61 -2.32
C THR A 79 -1.00 -39.10 -2.07
N LEU A 80 -1.54 -38.63 -0.94
CA LEU A 80 -1.58 -37.22 -0.55
C LEU A 80 -0.44 -36.79 0.37
N GLN A 81 0.42 -37.72 0.81
CA GLN A 81 1.56 -37.41 1.67
C GLN A 81 2.73 -36.79 0.89
N ALA A 82 2.54 -35.57 0.39
CA ALA A 82 3.52 -34.87 -0.43
C ALA A 82 4.83 -34.62 0.31
N ASP A 83 4.76 -34.10 1.53
CA ASP A 83 5.93 -33.74 2.32
C ASP A 83 6.74 -34.97 2.70
N ARG A 84 6.08 -36.06 3.12
CA ARG A 84 6.80 -37.33 3.40
C ARG A 84 7.62 -37.79 2.21
N ARG A 85 7.03 -37.83 1.02
CA ARG A 85 7.73 -38.25 -0.20
C ARG A 85 8.91 -37.33 -0.54
N ILE A 86 8.76 -36.03 -0.32
CA ILE A 86 9.82 -35.05 -0.58
C ILE A 86 10.94 -35.22 0.44
N PHE A 87 10.63 -35.22 1.73
CA PHE A 87 11.58 -35.33 2.83
C PHE A 87 12.39 -36.64 2.80
N GLU A 88 11.81 -37.72 2.26
CA GLU A 88 12.47 -39.02 2.09
C GLU A 88 13.19 -39.18 0.74
N SER A 89 13.02 -38.24 -0.21
CA SER A 89 13.45 -38.43 -1.60
C SER A 89 14.96 -38.56 -1.80
N ASP A 90 15.77 -38.09 -0.85
CA ASP A 90 17.23 -38.24 -0.82
C ASP A 90 17.72 -39.20 0.29
N GLY A 91 16.82 -40.07 0.78
CA GLY A 91 17.09 -40.91 1.95
C GLY A 91 17.13 -40.14 3.27
N GLY A 92 16.54 -38.94 3.33
CA GLY A 92 16.48 -38.06 4.49
C GLY A 92 17.81 -37.37 4.81
N ALA A 93 18.75 -37.32 3.85
CA ALA A 93 20.06 -36.73 4.06
C ALA A 93 19.96 -35.21 4.31
N THR A 94 19.18 -34.51 3.49
CA THR A 94 18.91 -33.08 3.63
C THR A 94 18.18 -32.78 4.94
N MET A 95 17.14 -33.55 5.28
CA MET A 95 16.41 -33.37 6.53
C MET A 95 17.32 -33.53 7.75
N ARG A 96 18.18 -34.57 7.79
CA ARG A 96 19.15 -34.75 8.90
C ARG A 96 20.10 -33.57 9.05
N ARG A 97 20.49 -32.93 7.95
CA ARG A 97 21.33 -31.73 7.99
C ARG A 97 20.55 -30.51 8.47
N LEU A 98 19.31 -30.34 8.02
CA LEU A 98 18.42 -29.24 8.40
C LEU A 98 17.93 -29.31 9.85
N ALA A 99 18.18 -30.42 10.56
CA ALA A 99 17.88 -30.53 11.99
C ALA A 99 18.75 -29.59 12.87
N ASP A 100 19.88 -29.11 12.35
CA ASP A 100 20.69 -28.08 13.02
C ASP A 100 20.04 -26.69 12.80
N PRO A 101 19.69 -25.95 13.86
CA PRO A 101 19.01 -24.66 13.71
C PRO A 101 19.80 -23.58 12.95
N GLN A 102 21.13 -23.60 12.99
CA GLN A 102 21.96 -22.64 12.24
C GLN A 102 22.00 -23.01 10.76
N VAL A 103 22.13 -24.30 10.46
CA VAL A 103 22.09 -24.79 9.08
C VAL A 103 20.70 -24.59 8.48
N PHE A 104 19.64 -24.83 9.24
CA PHE A 104 18.27 -24.52 8.83
C PHE A 104 18.13 -23.05 8.44
N ASN A 105 18.45 -22.13 9.34
CA ASN A 105 18.31 -20.69 9.09
C ASN A 105 19.12 -20.21 7.88
N SER A 106 20.39 -20.62 7.77
CA SER A 106 21.24 -20.23 6.65
C SER A 106 20.78 -20.83 5.31
N THR A 107 20.36 -22.10 5.31
CA THR A 107 19.83 -22.76 4.11
C THR A 107 18.52 -22.10 3.68
N CYS A 108 17.60 -21.85 4.62
CA CYS A 108 16.33 -21.21 4.32
C CYS A 108 16.49 -19.77 3.82
N GLY A 109 17.39 -19.00 4.42
CA GLY A 109 17.72 -17.66 3.93
C GLY A 109 18.16 -17.69 2.46
N SER A 110 19.11 -18.56 2.12
CA SER A 110 19.61 -18.69 0.74
C SER A 110 18.55 -19.19 -0.24
N LEU A 111 17.73 -20.17 0.15
CA LEU A 111 16.69 -20.72 -0.73
C LEU A 111 15.55 -19.74 -0.97
N LEU A 112 15.09 -19.04 0.06
CA LEU A 112 14.03 -18.03 -0.07
C LEU A 112 14.51 -16.81 -0.87
N GLU A 113 15.76 -16.37 -0.68
CA GLU A 113 16.39 -15.33 -1.51
C GLU A 113 16.39 -15.75 -2.98
N ARG A 114 16.91 -16.95 -3.30
CA ARG A 114 16.89 -17.49 -4.68
C ARG A 114 15.48 -17.64 -5.25
N MET A 115 14.47 -17.91 -4.41
CA MET A 115 13.08 -17.99 -4.84
C MET A 115 12.51 -16.61 -5.19
N LEU A 116 12.86 -15.58 -4.43
CA LEU A 116 12.48 -14.19 -4.69
C LEU A 116 13.21 -13.62 -5.92
N ASP A 117 14.47 -14.02 -6.10
CA ASP A 117 15.32 -13.58 -7.21
C ASP A 117 15.06 -14.34 -8.52
N LEU A 118 14.18 -15.35 -8.50
CA LEU A 118 13.86 -16.13 -9.67
C LEU A 118 13.08 -15.30 -10.69
N VAL A 119 13.73 -14.95 -11.79
CA VAL A 119 13.14 -14.19 -12.89
C VAL A 119 13.16 -14.96 -14.21
N PRO A 120 12.25 -14.64 -15.17
CA PRO A 120 12.31 -15.20 -16.52
C PRO A 120 13.65 -14.93 -17.21
N ALA A 121 14.00 -15.78 -18.18
CA ALA A 121 15.20 -15.59 -18.97
C ALA A 121 15.23 -14.22 -19.66
N GLY A 122 16.35 -13.50 -19.54
CA GLY A 122 16.52 -12.16 -20.11
C GLY A 122 15.99 -11.03 -19.22
N VAL A 123 15.41 -11.34 -18.05
CA VAL A 123 15.10 -10.35 -17.02
C VAL A 123 16.27 -10.25 -16.05
N SER A 124 16.55 -9.03 -15.59
CA SER A 124 17.50 -8.78 -14.51
C SER A 124 16.80 -7.92 -13.47
N LEU A 125 16.92 -8.32 -12.21
CA LEU A 125 16.49 -7.48 -11.10
C LEU A 125 17.53 -6.39 -10.89
N GLU A 126 17.06 -5.19 -10.60
CA GLU A 126 17.90 -4.08 -10.16
C GLU A 126 17.72 -3.89 -8.65
N GLU A 127 18.77 -3.45 -7.98
CA GLU A 127 18.70 -3.15 -6.56
C GLU A 127 17.74 -1.98 -6.31
N VAL A 128 16.72 -2.20 -5.49
CA VAL A 128 15.82 -1.15 -5.04
C VAL A 128 16.44 -0.46 -3.84
N SER A 129 16.85 0.80 -4.00
CA SER A 129 17.39 1.60 -2.91
C SER A 129 16.28 2.22 -2.04
N LEU A 130 16.53 2.28 -0.73
CA LEU A 130 15.62 2.96 0.20
C LEU A 130 15.60 4.46 -0.09
N LEU A 131 14.42 4.99 -0.38
CA LEU A 131 14.21 6.43 -0.52
C LEU A 131 14.55 7.15 0.80
N THR A 132 15.58 7.98 0.77
CA THR A 132 16.03 8.79 1.92
C THR A 132 14.98 9.83 2.33
N VAL A 133 14.15 10.26 1.38
CA VAL A 133 13.04 11.19 1.58
C VAL A 133 11.79 10.65 0.89
N LYS A 134 10.65 10.68 1.57
CA LYS A 134 9.36 10.24 1.02
C LYS A 134 8.23 11.14 1.52
N ALA A 135 7.43 11.67 0.60
CA ALA A 135 6.14 12.27 0.94
C ALA A 135 5.11 11.15 1.19
N SER A 136 4.28 11.29 2.23
CA SER A 136 3.21 10.34 2.57
C SER A 136 1.97 11.08 3.07
N ASP A 137 0.86 10.35 3.16
CA ASP A 137 -0.37 10.80 3.81
C ASP A 137 -0.92 12.12 3.24
N ALA A 138 -0.73 12.34 1.93
CA ALA A 138 -1.25 13.49 1.21
C ALA A 138 -2.78 13.37 1.13
N LEU A 139 -3.50 14.30 1.75
CA LEU A 139 -4.95 14.29 1.83
C LEU A 139 -5.51 15.71 1.80
N LEU A 140 -6.30 16.02 0.78
CA LEU A 140 -7.17 17.18 0.77
C LEU A 140 -8.52 16.76 1.36
N THR A 141 -8.97 17.40 2.43
CA THR A 141 -10.21 17.05 3.13
C THR A 141 -10.84 18.26 3.81
N ILE A 142 -12.03 18.06 4.38
CA ILE A 142 -12.71 19.09 5.18
C ILE A 142 -12.66 18.66 6.64
N GLU A 143 -12.08 19.49 7.48
CA GLU A 143 -12.10 19.31 8.93
C GLU A 143 -12.57 20.57 9.62
N ARG A 144 -13.48 20.41 10.59
CA ARG A 144 -14.08 21.50 11.36
C ARG A 144 -14.61 22.65 10.48
N GLY A 145 -15.14 22.30 9.32
CA GLY A 145 -15.71 23.24 8.35
C GLY A 145 -14.69 24.00 7.49
N GLN A 146 -13.40 23.68 7.58
CA GLN A 146 -12.34 24.26 6.76
C GLN A 146 -11.81 23.23 5.76
N LEU A 147 -11.51 23.66 4.54
CA LEU A 147 -10.73 22.86 3.60
C LEU A 147 -9.27 22.86 4.08
N VAL A 148 -8.71 21.68 4.31
CA VAL A 148 -7.34 21.51 4.80
C VAL A 148 -6.61 20.52 3.91
N PHE A 149 -5.32 20.80 3.69
CA PHE A 149 -4.40 19.85 3.07
C PHE A 149 -3.45 19.31 4.14
N LYS A 150 -3.40 17.99 4.22
CA LYS A 150 -2.52 17.24 5.12
C LYS A 150 -1.49 16.52 4.29
N VAL A 151 -0.25 16.49 4.76
CA VAL A 151 0.82 15.72 4.16
C VAL A 151 1.95 15.54 5.17
N ALA A 152 2.69 14.45 5.05
CA ALA A 152 3.90 14.22 5.83
C ALA A 152 5.13 14.13 4.92
N LEU A 153 6.27 14.61 5.41
CA LEU A 153 7.59 14.33 4.86
C LEU A 153 8.34 13.41 5.82
N ARG A 154 8.70 12.22 5.34
CA ARG A 154 9.54 11.25 6.02
C ARG A 154 10.98 11.44 5.60
N LEU A 155 11.88 11.66 6.55
CA LEU A 155 13.34 11.75 6.36
C LEU A 155 14.04 10.58 7.05
N LEU A 156 14.93 9.90 6.33
CA LEU A 156 15.78 8.84 6.84
C LEU A 156 16.82 9.38 7.83
N GLN A 157 17.01 8.70 8.96
CA GLN A 157 17.97 9.06 10.01
C GLN A 157 18.83 7.85 10.39
N PRO A 158 20.17 7.99 10.50
CA PRO A 158 21.03 6.91 10.99
C PRO A 158 20.76 6.60 12.46
N ILE A 159 20.69 5.32 12.82
CA ILE A 159 20.63 4.90 14.22
C ILE A 159 21.88 5.39 14.97
N GLY A 160 21.70 5.81 16.22
CA GLY A 160 22.77 6.41 17.04
C GLY A 160 22.96 7.92 16.82
N THR A 161 22.17 8.54 15.94
CA THR A 161 22.16 10.00 15.74
C THR A 161 20.82 10.61 16.17
N SER A 162 20.85 11.86 16.64
CA SER A 162 19.64 12.63 16.93
C SER A 162 19.20 13.43 15.72
N VAL A 163 17.88 13.57 15.56
CA VAL A 163 17.30 14.49 14.56
C VAL A 163 17.82 15.91 14.83
N ASN A 164 18.31 16.57 13.78
CA ASN A 164 18.77 17.95 13.86
C ASN A 164 17.63 18.87 14.36
N SER A 165 17.77 19.41 15.57
CA SER A 165 16.75 20.24 16.21
C SER A 165 16.60 21.62 15.56
N LYS A 166 17.61 22.08 14.80
CA LYS A 166 17.59 23.35 14.08
C LYS A 166 17.03 23.23 12.66
N ARG A 167 16.87 22.01 12.14
CA ARG A 167 16.35 21.76 10.79
C ARG A 167 15.00 22.43 10.59
N VAL A 168 14.89 23.19 9.51
CA VAL A 168 13.64 23.81 9.03
C VAL A 168 13.17 23.03 7.80
N VAL A 169 12.00 22.41 7.92
CA VAL A 169 11.34 21.74 6.80
C VAL A 169 10.14 22.59 6.44
N THR A 170 10.01 22.93 5.15
CA THR A 170 8.95 23.81 4.65
C THR A 170 8.16 23.07 3.59
N LEU A 171 6.84 23.06 3.70
CA LEU A 171 5.93 22.66 2.64
C LEU A 171 5.68 23.87 1.74
N LEU A 172 5.70 23.66 0.43
CA LEU A 172 5.31 24.65 -0.57
C LEU A 172 4.24 24.07 -1.49
N TRP A 173 3.32 24.90 -2.00
CA TRP A 173 2.29 24.46 -2.94
C TRP A 173 1.80 25.55 -3.87
N CYS A 174 1.17 25.11 -4.96
CA CYS A 174 0.50 25.96 -5.93
C CYS A 174 -1.02 25.87 -5.81
N ASP A 175 -1.67 27.01 -5.98
CA ASP A 175 -3.11 27.08 -6.13
C ASP A 175 -3.55 26.42 -7.45
N ARG A 176 -4.74 25.81 -7.46
CA ARG A 176 -5.31 25.18 -8.66
C ARG A 176 -6.08 26.18 -9.51
N TYR A 177 -6.70 27.16 -8.86
CA TYR A 177 -7.53 28.19 -9.44
C TYR A 177 -7.11 29.57 -8.91
N GLY A 178 -7.78 30.63 -9.38
CA GLY A 178 -7.48 32.00 -8.98
C GLY A 178 -6.28 32.61 -9.71
N SER A 179 -5.88 33.80 -9.28
CA SER A 179 -4.82 34.59 -9.93
C SER A 179 -3.42 34.06 -9.71
N ALA A 180 -3.19 33.28 -8.64
CA ALA A 180 -1.90 32.64 -8.34
C ALA A 180 -1.85 31.17 -8.81
N LYS A 181 -2.76 30.77 -9.70
CA LYS A 181 -2.84 29.41 -10.23
C LYS A 181 -1.48 28.95 -10.76
N GLY A 182 -1.07 27.74 -10.39
CA GLY A 182 0.21 27.18 -10.82
C GLY A 182 1.43 27.91 -10.26
N CYS A 183 1.27 28.60 -9.12
CA CYS A 183 2.27 29.47 -8.53
C CYS A 183 2.70 30.61 -9.45
N ASP A 184 1.76 31.22 -10.17
CA ASP A 184 2.05 32.41 -10.98
C ASP A 184 2.48 33.56 -10.04
N GLY A 185 3.78 33.90 -10.11
CA GLY A 185 4.45 34.89 -9.27
C GLY A 185 5.01 34.38 -7.94
N HIS A 186 4.25 33.57 -7.19
CA HIS A 186 4.65 33.09 -5.86
C HIS A 186 4.05 31.73 -5.52
N ALA A 187 4.70 30.96 -4.65
CA ALA A 187 4.09 29.80 -4.00
C ALA A 187 3.61 30.16 -2.60
N LYS A 188 2.65 29.38 -2.11
CA LYS A 188 2.30 29.37 -0.69
C LYS A 188 3.23 28.42 0.04
N SER A 189 3.49 28.70 1.31
CA SER A 189 4.37 27.89 2.14
C SER A 189 3.89 27.80 3.59
N SER A 190 4.30 26.74 4.28
CA SER A 190 4.08 26.59 5.71
C SER A 190 5.13 25.70 6.39
N LEU A 191 5.27 25.87 7.70
CA LEU A 191 6.06 25.01 8.58
C LEU A 191 5.23 23.82 9.07
N PRO A 192 5.86 22.72 9.52
CA PRO A 192 5.16 21.53 10.00
C PRO A 192 4.34 21.84 11.24
N ALA A 193 3.15 21.26 11.31
CA ALA A 193 2.29 21.31 12.49
C ALA A 193 2.83 20.42 13.62
N SER A 194 3.52 19.32 13.28
CA SER A 194 4.20 18.49 14.28
C SER A 194 5.43 17.77 13.71
N LYS A 195 6.30 17.33 14.62
CA LYS A 195 7.52 16.55 14.32
C LYS A 195 7.55 15.33 15.22
N ALA A 196 7.90 14.17 14.67
CA ALA A 196 8.06 12.93 15.42
C ALA A 196 9.22 12.10 14.86
N ALA A 197 9.71 11.15 15.64
CA ALA A 197 10.67 10.15 15.18
C ALA A 197 10.16 8.76 15.58
N ASP A 198 10.30 7.81 14.66
CA ASP A 198 10.01 6.41 14.94
C ASP A 198 11.09 5.84 15.88
N GLN A 199 10.71 4.85 16.69
CA GLN A 199 11.72 4.04 17.36
C GLN A 199 12.44 3.17 16.33
N PRO A 200 13.75 2.92 16.46
CA PRO A 200 14.49 2.12 15.49
C PRO A 200 13.95 0.70 15.27
N ASP A 201 13.29 0.12 16.27
CA ASP A 201 12.75 -1.25 16.28
C ASP A 201 11.34 -1.38 15.69
N VAL A 202 10.73 -0.28 15.23
CA VAL A 202 9.38 -0.30 14.59
C VAL A 202 9.37 -1.16 13.32
N SER A 203 10.50 -1.24 12.60
CA SER A 203 10.66 -2.13 11.45
C SER A 203 11.98 -2.90 11.53
N PRO A 204 11.94 -4.24 11.56
CA PRO A 204 13.16 -5.04 11.59
C PRO A 204 14.02 -4.84 10.33
N VAL A 205 13.40 -4.45 9.21
CA VAL A 205 14.12 -4.17 7.95
C VAL A 205 14.94 -2.89 8.09
N THR A 206 14.31 -1.77 8.48
CA THR A 206 15.02 -0.50 8.60
C THR A 206 16.04 -0.53 9.73
N MET A 207 15.74 -1.24 10.83
CA MET A 207 16.67 -1.48 11.92
C MET A 207 17.93 -2.20 11.45
N ARG A 208 17.79 -3.29 10.68
CA ARG A 208 18.93 -4.03 10.11
C ARG A 208 19.73 -3.19 9.12
N MET A 209 19.08 -2.27 8.41
CA MET A 209 19.76 -1.31 7.54
C MET A 209 20.48 -0.18 8.33
N GLY A 210 20.30 -0.09 9.65
CA GLY A 210 20.93 0.93 10.48
C GLY A 210 20.21 2.27 10.49
N TYR A 211 18.91 2.31 10.16
CA TYR A 211 18.15 3.56 10.04
C TYR A 211 16.81 3.55 10.80
N TYR A 212 16.34 4.75 11.13
CA TYR A 212 14.98 5.06 11.58
C TYR A 212 14.42 6.24 10.78
N PHE A 213 13.15 6.62 11.01
CA PHE A 213 12.52 7.73 10.30
C PHE A 213 12.15 8.90 11.21
N ALA A 214 12.39 10.11 10.71
CA ALA A 214 11.82 11.33 11.26
C ALA A 214 10.66 11.80 10.36
N HIS A 215 9.56 12.22 10.96
CA HIS A 215 8.33 12.63 10.30
C HIS A 215 8.04 14.10 10.59
N TYR A 216 7.80 14.87 9.53
CA TYR A 216 7.36 16.26 9.58
C TYR A 216 5.96 16.32 9.00
N ARG A 217 4.95 16.55 9.85
CA ARG A 217 3.54 16.51 9.46
C ARG A 217 3.01 17.92 9.29
N PHE A 218 2.34 18.17 8.18
CA PHE A 218 1.75 19.44 7.82
C PHE A 218 0.23 19.31 7.84
N VAL A 219 -0.43 20.35 8.36
CA VAL A 219 -1.87 20.56 8.25
C VAL A 219 -2.01 22.02 7.88
N VAL A 220 -2.35 22.32 6.63
CA VAL A 220 -2.44 23.71 6.14
C VAL A 220 -3.87 24.03 5.73
N PRO A 221 -4.37 25.24 6.06
CA PRO A 221 -5.66 25.67 5.56
C PRO A 221 -5.55 25.99 4.07
N ILE A 222 -6.52 25.53 3.27
CA ILE A 222 -6.61 25.82 1.84
C ILE A 222 -7.83 26.72 1.62
N ASN A 223 -7.63 27.81 0.86
CA ASN A 223 -8.74 28.64 0.42
C ASN A 223 -9.60 27.84 -0.59
N PRO A 224 -10.90 27.60 -0.31
CA PRO A 224 -11.76 26.83 -1.21
C PRO A 224 -11.87 27.34 -2.64
N ASP A 225 -11.75 28.65 -2.85
CA ASP A 225 -11.87 29.27 -4.16
C ASP A 225 -10.63 29.04 -5.03
N GLU A 226 -9.47 28.87 -4.39
CA GLU A 226 -8.15 28.69 -5.04
C GLU A 226 -7.73 27.22 -5.11
N SER A 227 -8.08 26.44 -4.07
CA SER A 227 -7.72 25.02 -3.92
C SER A 227 -6.20 24.78 -4.02
N ILE A 228 -5.77 23.53 -4.21
CA ILE A 228 -4.37 23.12 -4.34
C ILE A 228 -4.20 22.19 -5.54
N SER A 229 -3.13 22.39 -6.33
CA SER A 229 -2.82 21.59 -7.52
C SER A 229 -1.60 20.69 -7.37
N GLN A 230 -0.57 21.15 -6.66
CA GLN A 230 0.68 20.41 -6.48
C GLN A 230 1.45 20.97 -5.29
N PHE A 231 2.36 20.18 -4.75
CA PHE A 231 3.20 20.56 -3.62
C PHE A 231 4.61 19.98 -3.71
N TRP A 232 5.53 20.50 -2.90
CA TRP A 232 6.89 20.01 -2.72
C TRP A 232 7.44 20.51 -1.38
N PHE A 233 8.69 20.15 -1.07
CA PHE A 233 9.32 20.52 0.18
C PHE A 233 10.68 21.16 -0.01
N THR A 234 11.08 21.98 0.95
CA THR A 234 12.48 22.34 1.16
C THR A 234 12.92 21.93 2.56
N VAL A 235 14.19 21.54 2.68
CA VAL A 235 14.84 21.20 3.94
C VAL A 235 16.11 22.02 4.07
N ASP A 236 16.13 22.89 5.07
CA ASP A 236 17.30 23.62 5.51
C ASP A 236 17.85 22.96 6.78
N GLU A 237 19.08 22.45 6.72
CA GLU A 237 19.76 21.87 7.88
C GLU A 237 20.26 22.94 8.88
N ALA A 238 20.10 24.22 8.55
CA ALA A 238 20.56 25.35 9.35
C ALA A 238 22.06 25.28 9.69
N ASP A 239 22.85 24.74 8.76
CA ASP A 239 24.30 24.58 8.84
C ASP A 239 25.06 25.58 7.93
N GLY A 240 24.32 26.47 7.24
CA GLY A 240 24.86 27.45 6.31
C GLY A 240 24.90 27.00 4.85
N THR A 241 24.50 25.75 4.56
CA THR A 241 24.32 25.26 3.19
C THR A 241 22.99 25.75 2.59
N THR A 242 22.87 25.66 1.26
CA THR A 242 21.61 25.99 0.58
C THR A 242 20.54 24.95 0.91
N PRO A 243 19.29 25.37 1.22
CA PRO A 243 18.20 24.43 1.46
C PRO A 243 18.03 23.44 0.30
N THR A 244 17.92 22.15 0.62
CA THR A 244 17.68 21.10 -0.37
C THR A 244 16.20 21.09 -0.75
N THR A 245 15.91 21.03 -2.04
CA THR A 245 14.54 20.94 -2.56
C THR A 245 14.17 19.49 -2.86
N TYR A 246 13.01 19.06 -2.38
CA TYR A 246 12.43 17.74 -2.64
C TYR A 246 11.12 17.90 -3.41
N ASP A 247 11.23 17.89 -4.72
CA ASP A 247 10.18 18.25 -5.68
C ASP A 247 9.86 17.13 -6.67
N ASN A 248 9.99 15.88 -6.24
CA ASN A 248 9.69 14.72 -7.08
C ASN A 248 10.47 14.74 -8.41
N ASN A 249 11.78 14.99 -8.32
CA ASN A 249 12.70 15.12 -9.45
C ASN A 249 12.28 16.22 -10.44
N GLY A 250 11.89 17.39 -9.92
CA GLY A 250 11.47 18.54 -10.71
C GLY A 250 10.02 18.52 -11.19
N ASN A 251 9.23 17.48 -10.87
CA ASN A 251 7.84 17.35 -11.34
C ASN A 251 6.78 17.84 -10.35
N ALA A 252 7.19 18.16 -9.11
CA ALA A 252 6.32 18.30 -7.94
C ALA A 252 5.47 17.03 -7.65
N TYR A 253 4.79 17.04 -6.52
CA TYR A 253 3.79 16.02 -6.18
C TYR A 253 2.41 16.55 -6.58
N PRO A 254 1.69 15.90 -7.51
CA PRO A 254 0.38 16.35 -7.90
C PRO A 254 -0.64 16.12 -6.79
N VAL A 255 -1.60 17.03 -6.69
CA VAL A 255 -2.93 16.73 -6.14
C VAL A 255 -3.80 16.58 -7.37
N ASP A 256 -4.31 15.39 -7.66
CA ASP A 256 -4.90 15.14 -8.98
C ASP A 256 -6.20 15.91 -9.19
N GLN A 257 -7.04 15.96 -8.14
CA GLN A 257 -8.36 16.56 -8.21
C GLN A 257 -8.81 17.16 -6.88
N ASP A 258 -9.80 18.04 -6.96
CA ASP A 258 -10.48 18.66 -5.80
C ASP A 258 -12.01 18.67 -5.96
N ASN A 259 -12.53 17.80 -6.83
CA ASN A 259 -13.96 17.70 -7.10
C ASN A 259 -14.67 16.77 -6.12
N VAL A 260 -13.98 15.73 -5.64
CA VAL A 260 -14.50 14.75 -4.68
C VAL A 260 -13.47 14.51 -3.59
N LEU A 261 -13.89 14.59 -2.33
CA LEU A 261 -13.02 14.39 -1.17
C LEU A 261 -13.61 13.32 -0.26
N TYR A 262 -12.74 12.65 0.50
CA TYR A 262 -13.15 11.82 1.63
C TYR A 262 -13.15 12.65 2.92
N VAL A 263 -14.20 12.53 3.73
CA VAL A 263 -14.41 13.35 4.93
C VAL A 263 -14.60 12.46 6.16
N ALA A 264 -13.49 11.90 6.63
CA ALA A 264 -13.45 10.95 7.74
C ALA A 264 -14.08 11.48 9.04
N GLU A 265 -13.89 12.77 9.37
CA GLU A 265 -14.46 13.41 10.58
C GLU A 265 -16.00 13.36 10.62
N LYS A 266 -16.65 13.22 9.46
CA LYS A 266 -18.11 13.12 9.36
C LYS A 266 -18.62 11.69 9.20
N GLY A 267 -17.71 10.73 9.05
CA GLY A 267 -18.04 9.31 9.06
C GLY A 267 -18.20 8.78 10.48
N SER A 268 -18.68 7.55 10.60
CA SER A 268 -18.77 6.83 11.87
C SER A 268 -18.70 5.33 11.63
N VAL A 269 -18.29 4.58 12.64
CA VAL A 269 -18.38 3.12 12.65
C VAL A 269 -19.05 2.66 13.93
N SER A 270 -20.05 1.79 13.80
CA SER A 270 -20.67 1.10 14.93
C SER A 270 -20.31 -0.38 14.91
N LEU A 271 -19.92 -0.92 16.06
CA LEU A 271 -19.58 -2.33 16.22
C LEU A 271 -20.78 -3.10 16.77
N SER A 272 -21.04 -4.28 16.21
CA SER A 272 -22.07 -5.20 16.69
C SER A 272 -21.59 -6.66 16.67
N GLY A 273 -22.31 -7.56 17.35
CA GLY A 273 -22.00 -8.99 17.42
C GLY A 273 -21.18 -9.42 18.65
N THR A 274 -21.46 -10.63 19.15
CA THR A 274 -20.80 -11.21 20.34
C THR A 274 -19.74 -12.26 20.00
N THR A 275 -19.87 -12.94 18.86
CA THR A 275 -18.97 -14.00 18.36
C THR A 275 -18.11 -13.54 17.18
N SER A 276 -18.62 -12.63 16.34
CA SER A 276 -17.90 -11.98 15.25
C SER A 276 -18.26 -10.49 15.25
N THR A 277 -17.25 -9.60 15.25
CA THR A 277 -17.47 -8.17 15.21
C THR A 277 -17.89 -7.75 13.80
N SER A 278 -19.15 -7.39 13.62
CA SER A 278 -19.65 -6.69 12.44
C SER A 278 -19.46 -5.18 12.62
N ARG A 279 -19.02 -4.49 11.58
CA ARG A 279 -18.77 -3.06 11.53
C ARG A 279 -19.76 -2.43 10.56
N ALA A 280 -20.64 -1.61 11.07
CA ALA A 280 -21.55 -0.80 10.27
C ALA A 280 -20.89 0.58 10.07
N PHE A 281 -20.41 0.84 8.86
CA PHE A 281 -19.78 2.09 8.47
C PHE A 281 -20.81 3.05 7.88
N HIS A 282 -20.76 4.31 8.32
CA HIS A 282 -21.39 5.43 7.65
C HIS A 282 -20.27 6.34 7.15
N LEU A 283 -20.11 6.46 5.84
CA LEU A 283 -18.99 7.15 5.22
C LEU A 283 -19.49 8.37 4.47
N VAL A 284 -18.66 9.42 4.44
CA VAL A 284 -19.03 10.73 3.88
C VAL A 284 -18.01 11.16 2.84
N SER A 285 -18.52 11.56 1.69
CA SER A 285 -17.79 12.24 0.64
C SER A 285 -18.25 13.69 0.53
N ALA A 286 -17.32 14.59 0.19
CA ALA A 286 -17.63 15.97 -0.14
C ALA A 286 -17.43 16.18 -1.65
N VAL A 287 -18.44 16.75 -2.32
CA VAL A 287 -18.38 17.11 -3.74
C VAL A 287 -18.48 18.63 -3.87
N ARG A 288 -17.64 19.22 -4.72
CA ARG A 288 -17.56 20.68 -4.87
C ARG A 288 -18.92 21.27 -5.26
N SER A 289 -19.36 22.33 -4.60
CA SER A 289 -20.72 22.88 -4.78
C SER A 289 -20.94 23.55 -6.14
N SER A 290 -19.87 23.85 -6.87
CA SER A 290 -19.91 24.50 -8.19
C SER A 290 -20.13 23.51 -9.34
N VAL A 291 -20.15 22.20 -9.08
CA VAL A 291 -20.39 21.16 -10.08
C VAL A 291 -21.70 20.42 -9.79
N SER A 292 -22.24 19.72 -10.79
CA SER A 292 -23.42 18.88 -10.66
C SER A 292 -23.09 17.45 -11.06
N PRO A 293 -22.77 16.55 -10.11
CA PRO A 293 -22.44 15.18 -10.44
C PRO A 293 -23.67 14.42 -10.93
N SER A 294 -23.50 13.63 -11.99
CA SER A 294 -24.50 12.66 -12.46
C SER A 294 -24.59 11.43 -11.56
N GLN A 295 -23.52 11.11 -10.85
CA GLN A 295 -23.42 9.99 -9.92
C GLN A 295 -22.36 10.29 -8.86
N VAL A 296 -22.62 9.87 -7.62
CA VAL A 296 -21.64 9.82 -6.53
C VAL A 296 -21.73 8.42 -5.92
N TYR A 297 -20.60 7.74 -5.82
CA TYR A 297 -20.55 6.37 -5.28
C TYR A 297 -19.18 6.13 -4.62
N MET A 298 -19.08 5.07 -3.83
CA MET A 298 -17.83 4.60 -3.26
C MET A 298 -17.57 3.15 -3.67
N SER A 299 -16.35 2.84 -4.07
CA SER A 299 -15.90 1.46 -4.23
C SER A 299 -15.27 1.02 -2.92
N VAL A 300 -15.76 -0.06 -2.31
CA VAL A 300 -15.27 -0.54 -1.01
C VAL A 300 -14.51 -1.84 -1.20
N PHE A 301 -13.40 -1.98 -0.47
CA PHE A 301 -12.57 -3.18 -0.51
C PHE A 301 -12.05 -3.57 0.88
N ASP A 302 -12.22 -4.84 1.25
CA ASP A 302 -11.58 -5.44 2.43
C ASP A 302 -11.13 -6.88 2.13
N SER A 303 -9.83 -7.14 2.21
CA SER A 303 -9.25 -8.49 2.07
C SER A 303 -8.93 -9.16 3.41
N ALA A 304 -9.00 -8.43 4.53
CA ALA A 304 -8.75 -8.90 5.88
C ALA A 304 -10.02 -9.52 6.51
N MET A 305 -10.68 -10.40 5.75
CA MET A 305 -11.94 -11.02 6.13
C MET A 305 -11.72 -12.13 7.18
N PRO A 306 -12.59 -12.24 8.20
CA PRO A 306 -12.52 -13.32 9.17
C PRO A 306 -12.73 -14.66 8.47
N LYS A 307 -12.19 -15.73 9.05
CA LYS A 307 -12.28 -17.10 8.52
C LYS A 307 -11.79 -17.26 7.06
N TYR A 308 -11.03 -16.30 6.53
CA TYR A 308 -10.51 -16.32 5.17
C TYR A 308 -11.60 -16.35 4.10
N GLU A 309 -12.74 -15.70 4.36
CA GLU A 309 -13.79 -15.50 3.38
C GLU A 309 -13.29 -14.67 2.17
N ALA A 310 -14.05 -14.70 1.07
CA ALA A 310 -13.73 -13.90 -0.11
C ALA A 310 -13.66 -12.41 0.25
N PRO A 311 -12.73 -11.63 -0.35
CA PRO A 311 -12.65 -10.20 -0.09
C PRO A 311 -13.98 -9.50 -0.37
N LEU A 312 -14.35 -8.56 0.51
CA LEU A 312 -15.41 -7.61 0.21
C LEU A 312 -14.93 -6.72 -0.94
N ASN A 313 -15.71 -6.64 -2.02
CA ASN A 313 -15.45 -5.74 -3.15
C ASN A 313 -16.79 -5.32 -3.77
N GLN A 314 -17.21 -4.08 -3.55
CA GLN A 314 -18.54 -3.61 -3.97
C GLN A 314 -18.59 -2.10 -4.22
N ASP A 315 -19.41 -1.69 -5.19
CA ASP A 315 -19.78 -0.29 -5.37
C ASP A 315 -21.06 0.06 -4.59
N ILE A 316 -21.01 1.12 -3.80
CA ILE A 316 -22.13 1.65 -3.03
C ILE A 316 -22.47 3.04 -3.53
N THR A 317 -23.69 3.23 -4.04
CA THR A 317 -24.19 4.55 -4.41
C THR A 317 -24.34 5.43 -3.17
N MET A 318 -23.81 6.65 -3.23
CA MET A 318 -23.93 7.63 -2.14
C MET A 318 -25.03 8.64 -2.47
N SER A 319 -25.78 9.06 -1.45
CA SER A 319 -26.88 10.01 -1.59
C SER A 319 -26.53 11.36 -1.00
N LEU A 320 -27.01 12.45 -1.61
CA LEU A 320 -26.86 13.80 -1.08
C LEU A 320 -27.43 13.86 0.35
N ASN A 321 -26.61 14.26 1.31
CA ASN A 321 -26.97 14.31 2.71
C ASN A 321 -27.14 15.76 3.17
N THR A 322 -28.38 16.26 3.11
CA THR A 322 -28.72 17.63 3.51
C THR A 322 -28.73 17.85 5.02
N SER A 323 -28.57 16.81 5.84
CA SER A 323 -28.43 16.96 7.29
C SER A 323 -27.04 17.47 7.69
N ILE A 324 -26.05 17.32 6.81
CA ILE A 324 -24.71 17.87 6.97
C ILE A 324 -24.66 19.22 6.25
N PRO A 325 -24.50 20.35 6.97
CA PRO A 325 -24.41 21.66 6.33
C PRO A 325 -23.24 21.73 5.36
N ALA A 326 -23.45 22.34 4.19
CA ALA A 326 -22.40 22.64 3.24
C ALA A 326 -21.27 23.44 3.91
N ALA A 327 -20.03 23.14 3.57
CA ALA A 327 -18.86 23.77 4.19
C ALA A 327 -17.72 23.87 3.19
N ALA A 328 -16.91 24.93 3.32
CA ALA A 328 -15.70 25.15 2.53
C ALA A 328 -15.89 24.98 1.02
N GLY A 329 -17.06 25.34 0.46
CA GLY A 329 -17.35 25.21 -0.96
C GLY A 329 -17.77 23.81 -1.43
N TYR A 330 -18.16 22.91 -0.53
CA TYR A 330 -18.62 21.55 -0.84
C TYR A 330 -19.98 21.22 -0.22
N VAL A 331 -20.70 20.32 -0.88
CA VAL A 331 -21.88 19.61 -0.36
C VAL A 331 -21.52 18.15 -0.06
N PHE A 332 -22.26 17.52 0.84
CA PHE A 332 -21.89 16.20 1.37
C PHE A 332 -22.81 15.10 0.89
N TYR A 333 -22.23 13.97 0.53
CA TYR A 333 -22.92 12.72 0.19
C TYR A 333 -22.55 11.67 1.22
N SER A 334 -23.48 10.79 1.57
CA SER A 334 -23.24 9.70 2.51
C SER A 334 -23.64 8.35 1.95
N GLY A 335 -22.90 7.33 2.35
CA GLY A 335 -23.15 5.92 2.06
C GLY A 335 -23.04 5.07 3.32
N HIS A 336 -23.61 3.87 3.27
CA HIS A 336 -23.59 2.91 4.36
C HIS A 336 -23.12 1.54 3.85
N ILE A 337 -22.30 0.86 4.63
CA ILE A 337 -21.85 -0.50 4.36
C ILE A 337 -21.66 -1.27 5.66
N GLU A 338 -22.06 -2.54 5.66
CA GLU A 338 -21.69 -3.49 6.70
C GLU A 338 -20.48 -4.31 6.23
N ASP A 339 -19.50 -4.43 7.11
CA ASP A 339 -18.27 -5.16 6.84
C ASP A 339 -17.88 -6.00 8.06
N PHE A 340 -17.42 -7.22 7.80
CA PHE A 340 -16.95 -8.17 8.81
C PHE A 340 -15.42 -8.23 8.87
N GLY A 341 -14.74 -7.66 7.88
CA GLY A 341 -13.30 -7.55 7.78
C GLY A 341 -12.70 -6.64 8.84
N ALA A 342 -11.41 -6.37 8.70
CA ALA A 342 -10.64 -5.58 9.66
C ALA A 342 -9.92 -4.38 9.06
N GLN A 343 -9.95 -4.23 7.74
CA GLN A 343 -9.14 -3.25 6.99
C GLN A 343 -9.91 -2.67 5.79
N LEU A 344 -11.17 -2.26 5.99
CA LEU A 344 -11.95 -1.62 4.95
C LEU A 344 -11.25 -0.37 4.40
N THR A 345 -11.04 -0.37 3.10
CA THR A 345 -10.56 0.77 2.29
C THR A 345 -11.65 1.19 1.32
N VAL A 346 -11.66 2.47 0.97
CA VAL A 346 -12.68 3.03 0.08
C VAL A 346 -12.10 4.01 -0.93
N ASP A 347 -12.64 3.98 -2.14
CA ASP A 347 -12.41 5.00 -3.15
C ASP A 347 -13.69 5.82 -3.28
N MET A 348 -13.59 7.14 -3.16
CA MET A 348 -14.74 8.04 -3.32
C MET A 348 -14.80 8.57 -4.74
N HIS A 349 -15.93 8.38 -5.42
CA HIS A 349 -16.11 8.74 -6.81
C HIS A 349 -17.21 9.78 -7.01
N ALA A 350 -16.99 10.71 -7.95
CA ALA A 350 -18.01 11.59 -8.49
C ALA A 350 -17.88 11.71 -10.01
N THR A 351 -18.97 11.44 -10.73
CA THR A 351 -19.03 11.54 -12.19
C THR A 351 -19.60 12.88 -12.61
N ILE A 352 -18.76 13.79 -13.10
CA ILE A 352 -19.10 15.17 -13.48
C ILE A 352 -18.83 15.33 -14.98
N ASP A 353 -19.83 15.78 -15.74
CA ASP A 353 -19.72 15.99 -17.19
C ASP A 353 -19.13 14.78 -17.96
N GLY A 354 -19.49 13.57 -17.53
CA GLY A 354 -19.02 12.31 -18.13
C GLY A 354 -17.59 11.88 -17.71
N THR A 355 -16.93 12.63 -16.82
CA THR A 355 -15.61 12.29 -16.26
C THR A 355 -15.75 11.86 -14.81
N THR A 356 -15.19 10.71 -14.45
CA THR A 356 -15.14 10.23 -13.06
C THR A 356 -13.89 10.76 -12.36
N TYR A 357 -14.10 11.50 -11.28
CA TYR A 357 -13.05 11.92 -10.36
C TYR A 357 -13.02 10.96 -9.17
N THR A 358 -11.83 10.68 -8.66
CA THR A 358 -11.63 9.71 -7.57
C THR A 358 -10.75 10.30 -6.47
N ALA A 359 -11.14 10.10 -5.22
CA ALA A 359 -10.24 10.14 -4.07
C ALA A 359 -9.96 8.69 -3.66
N ASP A 360 -8.77 8.21 -4.02
CA ASP A 360 -8.37 6.79 -4.02
C ASP A 360 -7.75 6.37 -2.68
N TYR A 361 -7.95 5.11 -2.30
CA TYR A 361 -7.28 4.40 -1.20
C TYR A 361 -7.47 5.08 0.17
N MET A 362 -8.71 5.44 0.49
CA MET A 362 -9.04 6.09 1.73
C MET A 362 -9.24 5.04 2.84
N GLN A 363 -8.48 5.18 3.92
CA GLN A 363 -8.58 4.28 5.07
C GLN A 363 -9.75 4.65 5.98
N THR A 364 -10.38 3.64 6.59
CA THR A 364 -11.51 3.81 7.52
C THR A 364 -11.14 3.58 8.99
N TYR A 365 -9.84 3.45 9.30
CA TYR A 365 -9.35 3.15 10.65
C TYR A 365 -9.73 4.22 11.69
N SER A 366 -9.82 5.48 11.28
CA SER A 366 -10.21 6.59 12.15
C SER A 366 -11.33 7.39 11.51
N LEU A 367 -12.46 7.44 12.19
CA LEU A 367 -13.69 8.10 11.78
C LEU A 367 -14.24 8.96 12.93
N ASP A 368 -15.14 9.88 12.58
CA ASP A 368 -15.83 10.75 13.53
C ASP A 368 -14.87 11.70 14.27
N THR A 369 -15.34 12.32 15.34
CA THR A 369 -14.63 13.19 16.27
C THR A 369 -13.50 12.50 17.04
N THR A 370 -13.34 11.18 16.92
CA THR A 370 -12.25 10.43 17.55
C THR A 370 -10.91 10.60 16.83
N ILE A 371 -10.92 11.17 15.63
CA ILE A 371 -9.72 11.49 14.86
C ILE A 371 -8.89 12.54 15.63
N PRO A 372 -7.59 12.28 15.89
CA PRO A 372 -6.71 13.26 16.52
C PRO A 372 -6.68 14.57 15.72
N TYR A 373 -7.11 15.66 16.35
CA TYR A 373 -7.13 16.97 15.73
C TYR A 373 -5.80 17.70 15.94
N THR A 374 -5.17 18.10 14.85
CA THR A 374 -4.03 19.03 14.85
C THR A 374 -4.45 20.32 14.15
N PRO A 375 -4.42 21.48 14.82
CA PRO A 375 -4.80 22.75 14.21
C PRO A 375 -3.96 23.07 12.96
N PRO A 376 -4.57 23.69 11.93
CA PRO A 376 -3.82 24.14 10.77
C PRO A 376 -2.76 25.19 11.11
N THR A 377 -1.63 25.14 10.42
CA THR A 377 -0.51 26.08 10.57
C THR A 377 -0.73 27.37 9.79
N THR A 378 0.09 28.37 10.07
CA THR A 378 0.07 29.65 9.35
C THR A 378 0.61 29.49 7.93
N VAL A 379 -0.08 30.11 6.97
CA VAL A 379 0.36 30.19 5.57
C VAL A 379 1.13 31.49 5.34
N THR A 380 2.26 31.37 4.66
CA THR A 380 3.03 32.52 4.13
C THR A 380 3.15 32.39 2.60
N GLN A 381 3.60 33.45 1.95
CA GLN A 381 3.94 33.44 0.52
C GLN A 381 5.44 33.61 0.34
N VAL A 382 5.99 32.95 -0.67
CA VAL A 382 7.40 33.00 -1.02
C VAL A 382 7.55 33.08 -2.53
N ASP A 383 8.43 33.98 -2.98
CA ASP A 383 8.81 34.09 -4.39
C ASP A 383 9.66 32.88 -4.77
N VAL A 384 9.12 31.99 -5.59
CA VAL A 384 9.81 30.77 -6.03
C VAL A 384 9.43 30.45 -7.47
N SER A 385 10.38 29.85 -8.20
CA SER A 385 10.07 29.20 -9.47
C SER A 385 9.53 27.81 -9.14
N PRO A 386 8.27 27.48 -9.45
CA PRO A 386 7.71 26.17 -9.12
C PRO A 386 8.46 25.07 -9.91
N PRO A 387 8.54 23.84 -9.38
CA PRO A 387 9.07 22.71 -10.14
C PRO A 387 8.37 22.57 -11.51
N GLY A 388 9.10 22.18 -12.55
CA GLY A 388 8.57 22.06 -13.91
C GLY A 388 8.37 23.37 -14.69
N SER A 389 8.60 24.55 -14.08
CA SER A 389 8.52 25.85 -14.77
C SER A 389 9.71 26.18 -15.68
N GLN A 390 10.79 25.39 -15.62
CA GLN A 390 11.84 25.46 -16.64
C GLN A 390 11.29 24.92 -17.97
N LYS A 391 10.70 25.81 -18.76
CA LYS A 391 10.68 25.67 -20.22
C LYS A 391 12.13 25.69 -20.67
N ASN A 392 12.78 24.54 -20.68
CA ASN A 392 13.99 24.36 -21.45
C ASN A 392 13.65 24.69 -22.90
N SER A 393 13.93 25.94 -23.28
CA SER A 393 13.81 26.46 -24.65
C SER A 393 14.90 25.88 -25.56
N ALA A 394 15.59 24.84 -25.09
CA ALA A 394 16.60 24.05 -25.77
C ALA A 394 16.28 22.55 -25.66
N ALA A 395 15.01 22.17 -25.78
CA ALA A 395 14.64 20.84 -26.27
C ALA A 395 14.01 21.02 -27.65
N LEU A 396 14.86 20.84 -28.66
CA LEU A 396 14.51 20.79 -30.06
C LEU A 396 13.27 19.92 -30.30
N SER A 397 12.31 20.45 -31.04
CA SER A 397 11.62 19.79 -32.15
C SER A 397 11.96 18.30 -32.30
N LEU A 398 11.19 17.41 -31.65
CA LEU A 398 10.99 16.01 -32.03
C LEU A 398 9.92 15.37 -31.13
N SER A 399 8.64 15.63 -31.45
CA SER A 399 7.52 14.67 -31.26
C SER A 399 6.14 15.31 -31.55
N ARG A 400 5.96 15.78 -32.79
CA ARG A 400 4.65 15.71 -33.46
C ARG A 400 4.81 14.69 -34.57
N ASN A 401 4.69 13.41 -34.23
CA ASN A 401 4.44 12.27 -35.12
C ASN A 401 4.47 10.98 -34.29
N PHE A 402 3.42 10.70 -33.51
CA PHE A 402 3.08 9.35 -33.06
C PHE A 402 1.58 9.25 -32.78
N ILE A 403 0.79 9.57 -33.79
CA ILE A 403 -0.52 8.96 -34.04
C ILE A 403 -0.54 8.76 -35.56
N ILE A 404 -0.96 7.58 -36.03
CA ILE A 404 -0.79 7.01 -37.39
C ILE A 404 0.47 6.15 -37.53
N MET A 405 0.58 5.08 -36.74
CA MET A 405 1.26 3.86 -37.18
C MET A 405 0.78 2.60 -36.45
N ASP A 406 -0.54 2.44 -36.27
CA ASP A 406 -1.15 1.19 -35.74
C ASP A 406 -2.29 0.62 -36.59
N ILE A 407 -2.31 0.97 -37.89
CA ILE A 407 -3.16 0.30 -38.90
C ILE A 407 -2.31 -0.40 -39.98
N GLY A 408 -0.97 -0.29 -39.91
CA GLY A 408 -0.06 -0.76 -40.96
C GLY A 408 0.59 -2.14 -40.76
N LEU A 409 0.57 -2.71 -39.55
CA LEU A 409 1.28 -3.97 -39.26
C LEU A 409 0.38 -5.17 -38.94
N GLY A 410 -0.92 -4.97 -38.76
CA GLY A 410 -1.91 -6.05 -38.65
C GLY A 410 -2.34 -6.68 -39.98
N LEU A 411 -2.06 -6.02 -41.11
CA LEU A 411 -2.49 -6.47 -42.45
C LEU A 411 -1.39 -7.18 -43.27
N LEU A 412 -0.14 -7.23 -42.78
CA LEU A 412 0.95 -7.94 -43.46
C LEU A 412 1.15 -9.38 -42.96
N ALA A 413 0.61 -9.74 -41.79
CA ALA A 413 0.65 -11.11 -41.26
C ALA A 413 -0.45 -12.03 -41.81
N LEU A 414 -1.46 -11.48 -42.50
CA LEU A 414 -2.56 -12.23 -43.11
C LEU A 414 -2.35 -12.56 -44.60
N TYR A 415 -1.27 -12.08 -45.22
CA TYR A 415 -0.98 -12.33 -46.65
C TYR A 415 0.23 -13.25 -46.92
N LEU A 416 0.99 -13.63 -45.89
CA LEU A 416 2.17 -14.51 -46.02
C LEU A 416 1.93 -15.96 -45.53
N GLY A 417 0.72 -16.28 -45.05
CA GLY A 417 0.33 -17.63 -44.62
C GLY A 417 -0.40 -18.46 -45.68
N LEU A 418 -0.51 -18.00 -46.93
CA LEU A 418 -1.32 -18.63 -47.98
C LEU A 418 -0.55 -18.98 -49.26
N LEU A 419 0.79 -18.99 -49.20
CA LEU A 419 1.64 -19.34 -50.34
C LEU A 419 2.91 -20.09 -49.89
N VAL A 420 2.77 -21.23 -49.21
CA VAL A 420 3.71 -22.36 -49.31
C VAL A 420 2.95 -23.65 -48.96
N LEU A 421 3.06 -24.63 -49.86
CA LEU A 421 2.72 -26.04 -49.74
C LEU A 421 3.38 -26.72 -48.54
#